data_AF-A0A4P2VJ48-F1
#
_entry.id   AF-A0A4P2VJ48-F1
#
_cell.length_a   1.000
_cell.length_b   1.000
_cell.length_c   1.000
_cell.angle_alpha   90.00
_cell.angle_beta   90.00
_cell.angle_gamma   90.00
#
_symmetry.space_group_name_H-M   'P 1'
#
loop_
_entity.id
_entity.type
_entity.pdbx_description
1 polymer ?
#
loop_
_entity_poly.entity_id
_entity_poly.type
_entity_poly.pdbx_seq_one_letter_code
_entity_poly.pdbx_strand_id
1 'polypeptide(L)'
;MKTKNIVILLSITAVIIISIFIFLKKEKREQQSQQNNMNAIQNEKKVEKEIIDKEKHKVQEFKQKKSNLKILYEEKGFKNVLMNASQQKVPSESQWYFAENILAIDKNHFNNLMKEVLWEDENFYYVSSKSDKIHNSPEHFNPNYSLVVYDKNTLTVGVINGYFIIVLNDNITDKKRFENQYDIQIISSYPKDRILVARAVKNSNIMNTFKNLKAHLKVKNINIEIITQFPKAE
;
A
#
# COMPACT_ATOMS: atom_id res chain seq x y z
N MET A 1 18.72 -73.03 34.70
CA MET A 1 19.47 -71.74 34.75
C MET A 1 19.98 -71.24 33.39
N LYS A 2 20.27 -72.09 32.39
CA LYS A 2 20.87 -71.65 31.10
C LYS A 2 19.96 -70.81 30.19
N THR A 3 18.63 -71.00 30.23
CA THR A 3 17.68 -70.28 29.38
C THR A 3 17.45 -68.83 29.78
N LYS A 4 17.47 -68.50 31.09
CA LYS A 4 17.34 -67.11 31.57
C LYS A 4 18.51 -66.22 31.11
N ASN A 5 19.74 -66.76 31.09
CA ASN A 5 20.91 -66.00 30.64
C ASN A 5 20.89 -65.74 29.12
N ILE A 6 20.31 -66.64 28.32
CA ILE A 6 20.14 -66.46 26.88
C ILE A 6 19.12 -65.37 26.56
N VAL A 7 18.00 -65.33 27.29
CA VAL A 7 16.96 -64.29 27.13
C VAL A 7 17.50 -62.90 27.51
N ILE A 8 18.27 -62.82 28.60
CA ILE A 8 18.92 -61.56 29.02
C ILE A 8 19.92 -61.11 27.94
N LEU A 9 20.74 -62.01 27.41
CA LEU A 9 21.70 -61.68 26.36
C LEU A 9 21.01 -61.16 25.10
N LEU A 10 19.91 -61.81 24.66
CA LEU A 10 19.11 -61.38 23.50
C LEU A 10 18.46 -60.00 23.71
N SER A 11 17.99 -59.70 24.92
CA SER A 11 17.43 -58.37 25.22
C SER A 11 18.49 -57.27 25.19
N ILE A 12 19.71 -57.54 25.65
CA ILE A 12 20.82 -56.58 25.61
C ILE A 12 21.25 -56.32 24.17
N THR A 13 21.39 -57.35 23.33
CA THR A 13 21.71 -57.16 21.91
C THR A 13 20.62 -56.39 21.16
N ALA A 14 19.35 -56.65 21.44
CA ALA A 14 18.25 -55.89 20.84
C ALA A 14 18.31 -54.39 21.20
N VAL A 15 18.57 -54.06 22.47
CA VAL A 15 18.71 -52.65 22.92
C VAL A 15 19.90 -51.97 22.25
N ILE A 16 21.04 -52.65 22.10
CA ILE A 16 22.23 -52.10 21.43
C ILE A 16 21.93 -51.80 19.95
N ILE A 17 21.28 -52.74 19.24
CA ILE A 17 20.93 -52.55 17.82
C ILE A 17 19.97 -51.38 17.63
N ILE A 18 18.94 -51.26 18.48
CA ILE A 18 17.98 -50.15 18.45
C ILE A 18 18.70 -48.81 18.70
N SER A 19 19.63 -48.78 19.66
CA SER A 19 20.41 -47.59 20.00
C SER A 19 21.27 -47.10 18.83
N ILE A 20 21.96 -48.02 18.15
CA ILE A 20 22.75 -47.73 16.94
C ILE A 20 21.84 -47.19 15.83
N PHE A 21 20.66 -47.79 15.63
CA PHE A 21 19.72 -47.37 14.60
C PHE A 21 19.16 -45.96 14.84
N ILE A 22 18.89 -45.61 16.11
CA ILE A 22 18.46 -44.26 16.50
C ILE A 22 19.58 -43.25 16.27
N PHE A 23 20.82 -43.61 16.59
CA PHE A 23 21.99 -42.73 16.43
C PHE A 23 22.26 -42.42 14.95
N LEU A 24 22.27 -43.43 14.08
CA LEU A 24 22.45 -43.27 12.62
C LEU A 24 21.33 -42.42 11.98
N LYS A 25 20.09 -42.54 12.48
CA LYS A 25 18.96 -41.74 11.99
C LYS A 25 19.07 -40.27 12.41
N LYS A 26 19.70 -39.98 13.56
CA LYS A 26 19.94 -38.61 14.05
C LYS A 26 21.02 -37.92 13.22
N GLU A 27 22.12 -38.60 12.94
CA GLU A 27 23.25 -38.06 12.15
C GLU A 27 22.82 -37.71 10.71
N LYS A 28 21.97 -38.55 10.10
CA LYS A 28 21.41 -38.29 8.76
C LYS A 28 20.49 -37.06 8.71
N ARG A 29 19.79 -36.75 9.82
CA ARG A 29 18.95 -35.54 9.94
C ARG A 29 19.78 -34.28 10.13
N GLU A 30 20.86 -34.36 10.89
CA GLU A 30 21.76 -33.23 11.13
C GLU A 30 22.51 -32.82 9.84
N GLN A 31 22.95 -33.80 9.04
CA GLN A 31 23.57 -33.53 7.73
C GLN A 31 22.58 -32.90 6.73
N GLN A 32 21.33 -33.37 6.67
CA GLN A 32 20.29 -32.74 5.85
C GLN A 32 19.94 -31.31 6.31
N SER A 33 19.91 -31.06 7.63
CA SER A 33 19.65 -29.71 8.16
C SER A 33 20.78 -28.73 7.84
N GLN A 34 22.05 -29.19 7.85
CA GLN A 34 23.19 -28.35 7.50
C GLN A 34 23.23 -28.04 5.99
N GLN A 35 22.88 -29.00 5.14
CA GLN A 35 22.78 -28.79 3.69
C GLN A 35 21.63 -27.85 3.31
N ASN A 36 20.48 -27.94 4.00
CA ASN A 36 19.36 -27.02 3.79
C ASN A 36 19.68 -25.58 4.24
N ASN A 37 20.43 -25.41 5.34
CA ASN A 37 20.87 -24.08 5.80
C ASN A 37 21.90 -23.45 4.86
N MET A 38 22.84 -24.22 4.28
CA MET A 38 23.76 -23.68 3.27
C MET A 38 23.05 -23.26 1.98
N ASN A 39 22.04 -24.01 1.54
CA ASN A 39 21.24 -23.67 0.36
C ASN A 39 20.35 -22.43 0.61
N ALA A 40 19.82 -22.25 1.83
CA ALA A 40 19.06 -21.05 2.20
C ALA A 40 19.93 -19.78 2.17
N ILE A 41 21.14 -19.84 2.71
CA ILE A 41 22.09 -18.70 2.73
C ILE A 41 22.57 -18.33 1.32
N GLN A 42 22.75 -19.31 0.43
CA GLN A 42 23.09 -19.04 -0.97
C GLN A 42 21.91 -18.44 -1.75
N ASN A 43 20.67 -18.86 -1.48
CA ASN A 43 19.49 -18.27 -2.09
C ASN A 43 19.24 -16.84 -1.61
N GLU A 44 19.44 -16.53 -0.33
CA GLU A 44 19.34 -15.16 0.19
C GLU A 44 20.37 -14.23 -0.46
N LYS A 45 21.64 -14.64 -0.58
CA LYS A 45 22.66 -13.83 -1.27
C LYS A 45 22.39 -13.63 -2.76
N LYS A 46 21.71 -14.58 -3.42
CA LYS A 46 21.34 -14.50 -4.84
C LYS A 46 20.15 -13.57 -5.04
N VAL A 47 19.16 -13.64 -4.15
CA VAL A 47 17.99 -12.74 -4.12
C VAL A 47 18.42 -11.31 -3.77
N GLU A 48 19.33 -11.11 -2.82
CA GLU A 48 19.85 -9.79 -2.45
C GLU A 48 20.61 -9.12 -3.60
N LYS A 49 21.45 -9.87 -4.34
CA LYS A 49 22.08 -9.36 -5.57
C LYS A 49 21.08 -9.03 -6.67
N GLU A 50 20.05 -9.85 -6.86
CA GLU A 50 18.99 -9.58 -7.85
C GLU A 50 18.14 -8.36 -7.50
N ILE A 51 17.91 -8.10 -6.20
CA ILE A 51 17.21 -6.91 -5.71
C ILE A 51 18.07 -5.66 -5.93
N ILE A 52 19.36 -5.71 -5.58
CA ILE A 52 20.30 -4.57 -5.72
C ILE A 52 20.52 -4.21 -7.19
N ASP A 53 20.62 -5.19 -8.11
CA ASP A 53 20.77 -4.90 -9.54
C ASP A 53 19.46 -4.37 -10.17
N LYS A 54 18.28 -4.81 -9.71
CA LYS A 54 16.99 -4.24 -10.12
C LYS A 54 16.79 -2.81 -9.62
N GLU A 55 17.25 -2.49 -8.41
CA GLU A 55 17.19 -1.14 -7.87
C GLU A 55 18.16 -0.19 -8.59
N LYS A 56 19.39 -0.62 -8.89
CA LYS A 56 20.34 0.17 -9.68
C LYS A 56 19.85 0.44 -11.11
N HIS A 57 19.22 -0.55 -11.76
CA HIS A 57 18.61 -0.35 -13.07
C HIS A 57 17.41 0.59 -13.03
N LYS A 58 16.54 0.49 -12.02
CA LYS A 58 15.47 1.48 -11.80
C LYS A 58 16.04 2.89 -11.62
N VAL A 59 17.05 3.06 -10.77
CA VAL A 59 17.66 4.37 -10.49
C VAL A 59 18.33 4.97 -11.74
N GLN A 60 18.96 4.15 -12.59
CA GLN A 60 19.53 4.62 -13.87
C GLN A 60 18.46 4.94 -14.92
N GLU A 61 17.38 4.16 -15.03
CA GLU A 61 16.22 4.51 -15.88
C GLU A 61 15.54 5.80 -15.41
N PHE A 62 15.44 6.05 -14.09
CA PHE A 62 14.90 7.30 -13.54
C PHE A 62 15.77 8.51 -13.88
N LYS A 63 17.10 8.36 -13.87
CA LYS A 63 18.02 9.45 -14.25
C LYS A 63 18.02 9.72 -15.76
N GLN A 64 17.83 8.71 -16.61
CA GLN A 64 17.65 8.90 -18.06
C GLN A 64 16.25 9.41 -18.44
N LYS A 65 15.18 9.07 -17.70
CA LYS A 65 13.80 9.54 -17.95
C LYS A 65 13.60 11.04 -17.75
N LYS A 66 14.43 11.72 -16.93
CA LYS A 66 14.32 13.16 -16.66
C LYS A 66 14.59 14.07 -17.88
N SER A 67 15.22 13.58 -18.95
CA SER A 67 15.86 14.46 -19.94
C SER A 67 14.91 15.29 -20.81
N ASN A 68 13.59 15.05 -20.79
CA ASN A 68 12.61 15.76 -21.64
C ASN A 68 11.35 16.25 -20.90
N LEU A 69 11.31 16.16 -19.57
CA LEU A 69 10.17 16.62 -18.77
C LEU A 69 10.28 18.12 -18.52
N LYS A 70 9.31 18.88 -19.05
CA LYS A 70 9.24 20.32 -18.85
C LYS A 70 8.36 20.64 -17.64
N ILE A 71 8.97 21.20 -16.61
CA ILE A 71 8.26 21.72 -15.43
C ILE A 71 7.81 23.15 -15.74
N LEU A 72 6.51 23.42 -15.63
CA LEU A 72 5.92 24.70 -16.04
C LEU A 72 6.00 25.78 -14.97
N TYR A 73 5.97 25.40 -13.69
CA TYR A 73 5.96 26.35 -12.58
C TYR A 73 6.95 25.97 -11.48
N GLU A 74 7.54 26.98 -10.87
CA GLU A 74 8.14 26.85 -9.53
C GLU A 74 7.02 26.77 -8.46
N GLU A 75 7.36 26.35 -7.24
CA GLU A 75 6.39 26.09 -6.16
C GLU A 75 5.43 27.26 -5.92
N LYS A 76 5.94 28.49 -5.84
CA LYS A 76 5.09 29.68 -5.63
C LYS A 76 4.09 29.88 -6.77
N GLY A 77 4.54 29.68 -8.01
CA GLY A 77 3.68 29.77 -9.20
C GLY A 77 2.61 28.69 -9.19
N PHE A 78 3.00 27.45 -8.87
CA PHE A 78 2.08 26.31 -8.78
C PHE A 78 1.03 26.50 -7.69
N LYS A 79 1.41 26.99 -6.50
CA LYS A 79 0.48 27.29 -5.41
C LYS A 79 -0.57 28.34 -5.80
N ASN A 80 -0.19 29.34 -6.61
CA ASN A 80 -1.16 30.30 -7.16
C ASN A 80 -2.15 29.61 -8.13
N VAL A 81 -1.68 28.66 -8.94
CA VAL A 81 -2.57 27.85 -9.79
C VAL A 81 -3.55 27.05 -8.93
N LEU A 82 -3.06 26.37 -7.88
CA LEU A 82 -3.91 25.62 -6.96
C LEU A 82 -4.94 26.49 -6.25
N MET A 83 -4.56 27.69 -5.80
CA MET A 83 -5.47 28.64 -5.15
C MET A 83 -6.70 28.92 -6.04
N ASN A 84 -6.47 29.09 -7.35
CA ASN A 84 -7.52 29.37 -8.34
C ASN A 84 -8.32 28.11 -8.74
N ALA A 85 -7.68 26.95 -8.80
CA ALA A 85 -8.33 25.69 -9.15
C ALA A 85 -9.15 25.08 -8.01
N SER A 86 -8.89 25.50 -6.77
CA SER A 86 -9.46 24.88 -5.57
C SER A 86 -10.84 25.44 -5.25
N GLN A 87 -11.91 24.82 -5.78
CA GLN A 87 -13.27 25.37 -5.70
C GLN A 87 -14.19 24.58 -4.76
N GLN A 88 -14.18 23.25 -4.89
CA GLN A 88 -15.04 22.37 -4.10
C GLN A 88 -14.39 21.98 -2.78
N LYS A 89 -15.12 22.10 -1.67
CA LYS A 89 -14.61 21.77 -0.34
C LYS A 89 -14.57 20.25 -0.12
N VAL A 90 -13.52 19.75 0.54
CA VAL A 90 -13.45 18.35 0.97
C VAL A 90 -14.45 18.13 2.14
N PRO A 91 -15.31 17.11 2.10
CA PRO A 91 -16.22 16.79 3.21
C PRO A 91 -15.45 16.56 4.52
N SER A 92 -16.09 16.89 5.65
CA SER A 92 -15.52 16.85 7.02
C SER A 92 -14.30 17.73 7.30
N GLU A 93 -13.61 18.21 6.27
CA GLU A 93 -12.33 18.90 6.38
C GLU A 93 -12.49 20.40 6.07
N SER A 94 -12.51 21.23 7.12
CA SER A 94 -12.98 22.62 7.01
C SER A 94 -12.06 23.53 6.20
N GLN A 95 -10.78 23.18 6.04
CA GLN A 95 -9.76 24.00 5.40
C GLN A 95 -9.31 23.49 4.01
N TRP A 96 -9.72 22.28 3.63
CA TRP A 96 -9.24 21.61 2.42
C TRP A 96 -10.22 21.73 1.25
N TYR A 97 -9.69 21.99 0.06
CA TYR A 97 -10.45 22.14 -1.18
C TYR A 97 -9.83 21.28 -2.28
N PHE A 98 -10.66 20.63 -3.09
CA PHE A 98 -10.22 19.90 -4.28
C PHE A 98 -9.75 20.89 -5.35
N ALA A 99 -8.53 20.70 -5.83
CA ALA A 99 -7.97 21.44 -6.96
C ALA A 99 -8.49 20.81 -8.26
N GLU A 100 -9.48 21.45 -8.87
CA GLU A 100 -10.11 20.94 -10.08
C GLU A 100 -9.13 20.87 -11.24
N ASN A 101 -9.21 19.80 -12.02
CA ASN A 101 -8.40 19.55 -13.20
C ASN A 101 -6.89 19.40 -12.96
N ILE A 102 -6.48 19.12 -11.71
CA ILE A 102 -5.10 18.90 -11.33
C ILE A 102 -5.01 17.57 -10.59
N LEU A 103 -4.09 16.71 -11.01
CA LEU A 103 -3.88 15.39 -10.43
C LEU A 103 -2.44 15.25 -9.98
N ALA A 104 -2.22 14.42 -8.97
CA ALA A 104 -0.89 13.97 -8.59
C ALA A 104 -0.69 12.52 -9.04
N ILE A 105 0.47 12.27 -9.61
CA ILE A 105 0.88 10.95 -10.11
C ILE A 105 2.17 10.58 -9.42
N ASP A 106 2.17 9.45 -8.72
CA ASP A 106 3.35 8.92 -8.05
C ASP A 106 4.49 8.79 -9.07
N LYS A 107 5.66 9.34 -8.75
CA LYS A 107 6.82 9.29 -9.64
C LYS A 107 7.19 7.85 -10.03
N ASN A 108 6.95 6.89 -9.14
CA ASN A 108 7.18 5.46 -9.40
C ASN A 108 6.24 4.88 -10.46
N HIS A 109 5.07 5.50 -10.66
CA HIS A 109 4.01 5.06 -11.56
C HIS A 109 3.84 5.99 -12.78
N PHE A 110 4.70 7.01 -12.90
CA PHE A 110 4.61 7.98 -13.98
C PHE A 110 5.06 7.38 -15.33
N ASN A 111 4.15 7.40 -16.30
CA ASN A 111 4.45 7.01 -17.68
C ASN A 111 4.94 8.23 -18.47
N ASN A 112 6.05 8.06 -19.20
CA ASN A 112 6.82 9.11 -19.89
C ASN A 112 6.12 9.70 -21.13
N LEU A 113 4.82 9.43 -21.31
CA LEU A 113 4.00 9.99 -22.38
C LEU A 113 3.61 11.45 -22.10
N MET A 114 3.58 11.85 -20.82
CA MET A 114 3.36 13.23 -20.40
C MET A 114 4.70 13.98 -20.43
N LYS A 115 4.85 14.90 -21.38
CA LYS A 115 6.08 15.71 -21.56
C LYS A 115 6.08 17.01 -20.74
N GLU A 116 4.93 17.44 -20.26
CA GLU A 116 4.77 18.66 -19.48
C GLU A 116 4.12 18.34 -18.12
N VAL A 117 4.71 18.85 -17.05
CA VAL A 117 4.21 18.74 -15.68
C VAL A 117 4.08 20.14 -15.10
N LEU A 118 3.04 20.36 -14.31
CA LEU A 118 2.81 21.67 -13.68
C LEU A 118 3.89 21.94 -12.64
N TRP A 119 4.18 20.96 -11.79
CA TRP A 119 5.14 21.01 -10.71
C TRP A 119 5.52 19.59 -10.25
N GLU A 120 6.58 19.44 -9.45
CA GLU A 120 6.94 18.19 -8.79
C GLU A 120 7.35 18.45 -7.33
N ASP A 121 7.01 17.53 -6.43
CA ASP A 121 7.56 17.48 -5.06
C ASP A 121 8.51 16.27 -4.92
N GLU A 122 8.78 15.77 -3.71
CA GLU A 122 9.63 14.57 -3.55
C GLU A 122 9.01 13.29 -4.13
N ASN A 123 7.68 13.15 -4.11
CA ASN A 123 6.96 11.89 -4.35
C ASN A 123 6.09 11.88 -5.62
N PHE A 124 5.67 13.05 -6.10
CA PHE A 124 4.66 13.20 -7.14
C PHE A 124 5.09 14.13 -8.27
N TYR A 125 4.55 13.83 -9.45
CA TYR A 125 4.35 14.79 -10.52
C TYR A 125 2.92 15.32 -10.48
N TYR A 126 2.76 16.64 -10.52
CA TYR A 126 1.47 17.30 -10.63
C TYR A 126 1.20 17.64 -12.09
N VAL A 127 0.06 17.19 -12.61
CA VAL A 127 -0.30 17.34 -14.03
C VAL A 127 -1.69 17.92 -14.19
N SER A 128 -1.94 18.56 -15.34
CA SER A 128 -3.31 18.92 -15.70
C SER A 128 -4.04 17.68 -16.19
N SER A 129 -5.27 17.45 -15.72
CA SER A 129 -6.12 16.42 -16.31
C SER A 129 -6.90 16.88 -17.54
N LYS A 130 -6.69 18.13 -18.00
CA LYS A 130 -7.30 18.66 -19.23
C LYS A 130 -6.56 18.18 -20.49
N SER A 131 -5.25 17.91 -20.39
CA SER A 131 -4.39 17.61 -21.55
C SER A 131 -4.38 16.14 -21.96
N ASP A 132 -4.91 15.24 -21.15
CA ASP A 132 -4.65 13.81 -21.27
C ASP A 132 -5.93 12.97 -21.19
N LYS A 133 -5.87 11.74 -21.73
CA LYS A 133 -6.90 10.67 -21.61
C LYS A 133 -7.14 10.21 -20.15
N ILE A 134 -6.72 11.01 -19.18
CA ILE A 134 -6.68 10.71 -17.76
C ILE A 134 -7.78 11.53 -17.10
N HIS A 135 -8.91 10.88 -16.86
CA HIS A 135 -10.02 11.45 -16.11
C HIS A 135 -9.99 10.92 -14.68
N ASN A 136 -9.94 11.85 -13.73
CA ASN A 136 -10.14 11.61 -12.31
C ASN A 136 -10.71 12.88 -11.69
N SER A 137 -11.81 12.76 -10.94
CA SER A 137 -12.40 13.84 -10.17
C SER A 137 -13.09 13.26 -8.93
N PRO A 138 -13.49 14.08 -7.95
CA PRO A 138 -14.28 13.59 -6.82
C PRO A 138 -15.57 12.86 -7.25
N GLU A 139 -16.17 13.25 -8.38
CA GLU A 139 -17.38 12.66 -8.95
C GLU A 139 -17.12 11.39 -9.78
N HIS A 140 -15.92 11.25 -10.35
CA HIS A 140 -15.51 10.12 -11.18
C HIS A 140 -14.13 9.62 -10.73
N PHE A 141 -14.08 9.07 -9.53
CA PHE A 141 -12.82 8.73 -8.88
C PHE A 141 -12.11 7.57 -9.60
N ASN A 142 -10.80 7.68 -9.76
CA ASN A 142 -9.95 6.66 -10.34
C ASN A 142 -8.76 6.38 -9.40
N PRO A 143 -8.67 5.18 -8.80
CA PRO A 143 -7.65 4.86 -7.81
C PRO A 143 -6.21 4.82 -8.35
N ASN A 144 -6.03 4.91 -9.67
CA ASN A 144 -4.70 4.98 -10.30
C ASN A 144 -4.08 6.38 -10.23
N TYR A 145 -4.86 7.41 -9.90
CA TYR A 145 -4.41 8.79 -9.82
C TYR A 145 -4.88 9.40 -8.51
N SER A 146 -4.05 10.25 -7.92
CA SER A 146 -4.41 10.94 -6.69
C SER A 146 -5.11 12.25 -7.01
N LEU A 147 -6.20 12.54 -6.29
CA LEU A 147 -6.85 13.84 -6.35
C LEU A 147 -6.00 14.84 -5.58
N VAL A 148 -5.80 16.04 -6.12
CA VAL A 148 -5.05 17.10 -5.44
C VAL A 148 -6.01 17.91 -4.58
N VAL A 149 -5.59 18.19 -3.35
CA VAL A 149 -6.28 19.10 -2.44
C VAL A 149 -5.34 20.18 -1.96
N TYR A 150 -5.91 21.31 -1.60
CA TYR A 150 -5.18 22.49 -1.18
C TYR A 150 -5.83 23.13 0.04
N ASP A 151 -5.01 23.39 1.05
CA ASP A 151 -5.39 24.22 2.18
C ASP A 151 -5.06 25.66 1.85
N LYS A 152 -6.10 26.47 1.65
CA LYS A 152 -5.96 27.89 1.26
C LYS A 152 -5.40 28.77 2.38
N ASN A 153 -5.50 28.34 3.64
CA ASN A 153 -5.02 29.11 4.78
C ASN A 153 -3.52 28.92 4.99
N THR A 154 -3.05 27.68 4.88
CA THR A 154 -1.64 27.32 5.13
C THR A 154 -0.82 27.21 3.85
N LEU A 155 -1.47 27.27 2.68
CA LEU A 155 -0.88 27.04 1.37
C LEU A 155 -0.27 25.63 1.22
N THR A 156 -0.80 24.66 1.96
CA THR A 156 -0.34 23.27 1.97
C THR A 156 -1.00 22.50 0.84
N VAL A 157 -0.19 21.71 0.13
CA VAL A 157 -0.66 20.77 -0.90
C VAL A 157 -0.83 19.40 -0.25
N GLY A 158 -1.97 18.76 -0.51
CA GLY A 158 -2.24 17.40 -0.08
C GLY A 158 -2.79 16.57 -1.24
N VAL A 159 -2.86 15.27 -1.02
CA VAL A 159 -3.44 14.33 -1.98
C VAL A 159 -4.44 13.40 -1.32
N ILE A 160 -5.45 13.00 -2.08
CA ILE A 160 -6.47 12.03 -1.67
C ILE A 160 -6.39 10.82 -2.60
N ASN A 161 -6.18 9.64 -1.98
CA ASN A 161 -6.10 8.34 -2.66
C ASN A 161 -7.42 7.53 -2.59
N GLY A 162 -8.49 8.18 -2.13
CA GLY A 162 -9.84 7.62 -2.03
C GLY A 162 -10.09 6.82 -0.76
N TYR A 163 -9.25 6.93 0.26
CA TYR A 163 -9.46 6.22 1.53
C TYR A 163 -10.43 6.97 2.45
N PHE A 164 -11.29 6.19 3.09
CA PHE A 164 -12.20 6.60 4.15
C PHE A 164 -11.83 5.88 5.44
N ILE A 165 -11.73 6.64 6.53
CA ILE A 165 -11.60 6.12 7.88
C ILE A 165 -12.98 6.21 8.53
N ILE A 166 -13.60 5.06 8.75
CA ILE A 166 -15.01 4.95 9.19
C ILE A 166 -15.03 4.43 10.62
N VAL A 167 -15.55 5.22 11.55
CA VAL A 167 -15.80 4.83 12.93
C VAL A 167 -17.25 4.40 13.07
N LEU A 168 -17.48 3.23 13.65
CA LEU A 168 -18.79 2.62 13.75
C LEU A 168 -19.37 2.68 15.17
N ASN A 169 -20.69 2.77 15.25
CA ASN A 169 -21.45 2.54 16.49
C ASN A 169 -21.50 1.05 16.82
N ASP A 170 -21.58 0.19 15.80
CA ASP A 170 -21.67 -1.27 15.92
C ASP A 170 -21.04 -1.94 14.69
N ASN A 171 -20.62 -3.19 14.84
CA ASN A 171 -19.98 -3.94 13.76
C ASN A 171 -20.93 -4.11 12.57
N ILE A 172 -20.34 -4.07 11.37
CA ILE A 172 -21.02 -4.42 10.12
C ILE A 172 -20.97 -5.94 9.96
N THR A 173 -22.15 -6.58 10.00
CA THR A 173 -22.28 -8.04 9.90
C THR A 173 -22.05 -8.53 8.46
N ASP A 174 -22.65 -7.84 7.48
CA ASP A 174 -22.49 -8.16 6.05
C ASP A 174 -21.61 -7.11 5.36
N LYS A 175 -20.30 -7.40 5.33
CA LYS A 175 -19.29 -6.50 4.76
C LYS A 175 -19.45 -6.31 3.25
N LYS A 176 -19.74 -7.39 2.50
CA LYS A 176 -19.87 -7.31 1.04
C LYS A 176 -21.07 -6.47 0.61
N ARG A 177 -22.20 -6.64 1.30
CA ARG A 177 -23.37 -5.78 1.05
C ARG A 177 -23.06 -4.32 1.35
N PHE A 178 -22.37 -4.06 2.46
CA PHE A 178 -21.94 -2.71 2.83
C PHE A 178 -21.02 -2.09 1.77
N GLU A 179 -19.99 -2.82 1.32
CA GLU A 179 -19.08 -2.42 0.24
C GLU A 179 -19.84 -2.01 -1.04
N ASN A 180 -20.70 -2.91 -1.53
CA ASN A 180 -21.47 -2.68 -2.76
C ASN A 180 -22.47 -1.53 -2.63
N GLN A 181 -23.07 -1.33 -1.46
CA GLN A 181 -24.05 -0.27 -1.24
C GLN A 181 -23.42 1.14 -1.29
N TYR A 182 -22.14 1.26 -0.95
CA TYR A 182 -21.45 2.54 -0.82
C TYR A 182 -20.36 2.77 -1.85
N ASP A 183 -20.21 1.86 -2.82
CA ASP A 183 -19.14 1.91 -3.83
C ASP A 183 -17.75 2.00 -3.21
N ILE A 184 -17.51 1.18 -2.19
CA ILE A 184 -16.22 1.09 -1.47
C ILE A 184 -15.73 -0.35 -1.40
N GLN A 185 -14.43 -0.49 -1.18
CA GLN A 185 -13.79 -1.75 -0.81
C GLN A 185 -13.18 -1.60 0.59
N ILE A 186 -13.50 -2.47 1.53
CA ILE A 186 -12.90 -2.50 2.86
C ILE A 186 -11.49 -3.09 2.73
N ILE A 187 -10.49 -2.29 3.05
CA ILE A 187 -9.07 -2.65 2.96
C ILE A 187 -8.57 -3.22 4.29
N SER A 188 -9.02 -2.65 5.41
CA SER A 188 -8.73 -3.18 6.73
C SER A 188 -9.90 -2.94 7.70
N SER A 189 -9.92 -3.75 8.76
CA SER A 189 -11.00 -3.75 9.74
C SER A 189 -10.39 -3.99 11.12
N TYR A 190 -10.75 -3.13 12.07
CA TYR A 190 -10.33 -3.18 13.47
C TYR A 190 -11.59 -3.28 14.34
N PRO A 191 -12.16 -4.49 14.53
CA PRO A 191 -13.45 -4.66 15.17
C PRO A 191 -13.50 -4.24 16.64
N LYS A 192 -12.37 -4.36 17.35
CA LYS A 192 -12.24 -3.94 18.75
C LYS A 192 -12.42 -2.42 18.90
N ASP A 193 -11.83 -1.67 17.97
CA ASP A 193 -11.86 -0.21 17.94
C ASP A 193 -13.05 0.34 17.16
N ARG A 194 -13.85 -0.55 16.54
CA ARG A 194 -14.98 -0.22 15.66
C ARG A 194 -14.56 0.67 14.49
N ILE A 195 -13.38 0.42 13.92
CA ILE A 195 -12.84 1.16 12.79
C ILE A 195 -12.81 0.28 11.54
N LEU A 196 -13.24 0.84 10.41
CA LEU A 196 -12.99 0.31 9.07
C LEU A 196 -12.17 1.31 8.28
N VAL A 197 -11.18 0.81 7.54
CA VAL A 197 -10.52 1.57 6.48
C VAL A 197 -11.04 1.01 5.17
N ALA A 198 -11.67 1.87 4.39
CA ALA A 198 -12.22 1.51 3.09
C ALA A 198 -11.69 2.44 2.01
N ARG A 199 -11.68 1.98 0.77
CA ARG A 199 -11.25 2.75 -0.40
C ARG A 199 -12.38 2.86 -1.41
N ALA A 200 -12.60 4.05 -1.95
CA ALA A 200 -13.52 4.29 -3.05
C ALA A 200 -13.17 3.40 -4.26
N VAL A 201 -14.17 2.78 -4.88
CA VAL A 201 -13.97 1.99 -6.10
C VAL A 201 -13.83 2.90 -7.32
N LYS A 202 -13.31 2.35 -8.43
CA LYS A 202 -13.18 3.10 -9.68
C LYS A 202 -14.55 3.58 -10.20
N ASN A 203 -14.57 4.80 -10.74
CA ASN A 203 -15.73 5.55 -11.23
C ASN A 203 -16.79 5.89 -10.16
N SER A 204 -16.47 5.73 -8.87
CA SER A 204 -17.37 6.15 -7.79
C SER A 204 -17.32 7.67 -7.58
N ASN A 205 -18.36 8.18 -6.92
CA ASN A 205 -18.44 9.57 -6.50
C ASN A 205 -18.11 9.67 -5.01
N ILE A 206 -16.89 10.09 -4.67
CA ILE A 206 -16.38 10.19 -3.30
C ILE A 206 -17.29 11.09 -2.43
N MET A 207 -17.81 12.17 -3.00
CA MET A 207 -18.67 13.12 -2.29
C MET A 207 -20.00 12.48 -1.87
N ASN A 208 -20.62 11.74 -2.78
CA ASN A 208 -21.86 11.01 -2.53
C ASN A 208 -21.62 9.82 -1.60
N THR A 209 -20.55 9.04 -1.80
CA THR A 209 -20.15 7.95 -0.91
C THR A 209 -19.98 8.45 0.52
N PHE A 210 -19.26 9.56 0.72
CA PHE A 210 -19.09 10.16 2.04
C PHE A 210 -20.44 10.54 2.67
N LYS A 211 -21.29 11.25 1.92
CA LYS A 211 -22.62 11.68 2.41
C LYS A 211 -23.48 10.47 2.81
N ASN A 212 -23.50 9.44 1.99
CA ASN A 212 -24.31 8.24 2.20
C ASN A 212 -23.80 7.41 3.39
N LEU A 213 -22.48 7.28 3.54
CA LEU A 213 -21.87 6.63 4.70
C LEU A 213 -22.16 7.41 5.98
N LYS A 214 -22.00 8.73 5.97
CA LYS A 214 -22.27 9.59 7.13
C LYS A 214 -23.72 9.50 7.60
N ALA A 215 -24.66 9.27 6.68
CA ALA A 215 -26.08 9.09 7.00
C ALA A 215 -26.45 7.68 7.50
N HIS A 216 -25.53 6.71 7.44
CA HIS A 216 -25.82 5.34 7.84
C HIS A 216 -25.86 5.19 9.36
N LEU A 217 -26.89 4.50 9.88
CA LEU A 217 -27.15 4.37 11.33
C LEU A 217 -26.00 3.74 12.14
N LYS A 218 -25.24 2.83 11.52
CA LYS A 218 -24.08 2.20 12.17
C LYS A 218 -22.79 3.02 12.07
N VAL A 219 -22.76 4.09 11.28
CA VAL A 219 -21.59 4.96 11.14
C VAL A 219 -21.70 6.09 12.17
N LYS A 220 -20.72 6.16 13.06
CA LYS A 220 -20.59 7.22 14.06
C LYS A 220 -19.90 8.44 13.47
N ASN A 221 -18.78 8.22 12.78
CA ASN A 221 -18.00 9.26 12.15
C ASN A 221 -17.30 8.70 10.91
N ILE A 222 -16.96 9.60 9.98
CA ILE A 222 -16.20 9.26 8.78
C ILE A 222 -15.33 10.46 8.40
N ASN A 223 -14.07 10.18 8.06
CA ASN A 223 -13.13 11.14 7.51
C ASN A 223 -12.56 10.61 6.18
N ILE A 224 -12.20 11.53 5.28
CA ILE A 224 -11.44 11.20 4.08
C ILE A 224 -9.96 11.40 4.40
N GLU A 225 -9.12 10.43 4.02
CA GLU A 225 -7.68 10.55 4.21
C GLU A 225 -7.10 11.61 3.28
N ILE A 226 -6.39 12.57 3.87
CA ILE A 226 -5.57 13.55 3.17
C ILE A 226 -4.11 13.30 3.56
N ILE A 227 -3.26 13.03 2.57
CA ILE A 227 -1.84 12.83 2.79
C ILE A 227 -1.13 14.11 2.41
N THR A 228 -0.44 14.71 3.38
CA THR A 228 0.34 15.94 3.20
C THR A 228 1.85 15.68 3.24
N GLN A 229 2.27 14.52 3.74
CA GLN A 229 3.66 14.07 3.84
C GLN A 229 3.70 12.55 3.72
N PHE A 230 4.64 12.03 2.94
CA PHE A 230 4.91 10.59 2.89
C PHE A 230 6.01 10.28 3.89
N PRO A 231 5.86 9.21 4.70
CA PRO A 231 6.97 8.75 5.51
C PRO A 231 8.15 8.43 4.59
N LYS A 232 9.32 8.99 4.90
CA LYS A 232 10.56 8.64 4.19
C LYS A 232 10.78 7.14 4.41
N ALA A 233 11.03 6.40 3.33
CA ALA A 233 11.51 5.03 3.45
C ALA A 233 12.86 5.07 4.18
N GLU A 234 12.91 4.48 5.37
CA GLU A 234 14.16 4.24 6.11
C GLU A 234 14.94 3.08 5.49
#